data_AF-A0A7C3TBW5-F1
#
_entry.id   AF-A0A7C3TBW5-F1
#
_cell.length_a   1.000
_cell.length_b   1.000
_cell.length_c   1.000
_cell.angle_alpha   90.00
_cell.angle_beta   90.00
_cell.angle_gamma   90.00
#
_symmetry.space_group_name_H-M   'P 1'
#
loop_
_entity.id
_entity.type
_entity.pdbx_description
1 polymer ?
#
loop_
_entity_poly.entity_id
_entity_poly.type
_entity_poly.pdbx_seq_one_letter_code
_entity_poly.pdbx_strand_id
1 'polypeptide(L)' 'MADDKRLIEDYLPIREISAEASREKSVRKGHISTLHLWWARRPLVACRAAVYGALVPATQFQPANGPEEKRASL' A
#
# COMPACT_ATOMS: atom_id res chain seq x y z
N MET A 1 -5.34 26.72 3.73
CA MET A 1 -5.16 25.94 2.48
C MET A 1 -5.91 24.64 2.67
N ALA A 2 -6.76 24.24 1.73
CA ALA A 2 -7.46 22.97 1.79
C ALA A 2 -6.45 21.83 2.01
N ASP A 3 -6.75 20.94 2.96
CA ASP A 3 -6.04 19.71 3.32
C ASP A 3 -5.13 19.14 2.20
N ASP A 4 -3.85 19.53 2.18
CA ASP A 4 -2.83 18.91 1.30
C ASP A 4 -2.24 17.65 1.96
N LYS A 5 -3.09 16.90 2.68
CA LYS A 5 -2.71 15.65 3.33
C LYS A 5 -2.57 14.57 2.27
N ARG A 6 -1.45 13.83 2.27
CA ARG A 6 -1.25 12.68 1.39
C ARG A 6 -1.99 11.45 1.92
N LEU A 7 -2.42 10.58 1.02
CA LEU A 7 -3.13 9.35 1.36
C LEU A 7 -2.34 8.51 2.37
N ILE A 8 -1.01 8.41 2.21
CA ILE A 8 -0.15 7.65 3.14
C ILE A 8 -0.15 8.20 4.58
N GLU A 9 -0.46 9.49 4.77
CA GLU A 9 -0.54 10.13 6.10
C GLU A 9 -1.91 9.92 6.76
N ASP A 10 -2.91 9.51 5.98
CA ASP A 10 -4.26 9.25 6.45
C ASP A 10 -4.53 7.75 6.60
N TYR A 11 -4.28 7.01 5.53
CA TYR A 11 -4.54 5.59 5.45
C TYR A 11 -3.56 4.88 4.50
N LEU A 12 -2.90 3.84 5.02
CA LEU A 12 -2.13 2.90 4.23
C LEU A 12 -2.51 1.47 4.66
N PRO A 13 -3.09 0.63 3.78
CA PRO A 13 -3.58 -0.71 4.14
C PRO A 13 -2.41 -1.69 4.32
N ILE A 14 -1.69 -1.58 5.44
CA ILE A 14 -0.48 -2.37 5.73
C ILE A 14 -0.75 -3.87 5.67
N ARG A 15 -1.91 -4.33 6.15
CA ARG A 15 -2.23 -5.75 6.27
C ARG A 15 -2.39 -6.40 4.89
N GLU A 16 -3.16 -5.76 4.02
CA GLU A 16 -3.40 -6.18 2.63
C GLU A 16 -2.11 -6.07 1.81
N ILE A 17 -1.38 -4.97 1.94
CA ILE A 17 -0.06 -4.79 1.29
C ILE A 17 0.89 -5.92 1.71
N SER A 18 0.91 -6.28 2.99
CA SER A 18 1.78 -7.33 3.51
C SER A 18 1.38 -8.72 3.02
N ALA A 19 0.07 -8.99 2.91
CA ALA A 19 -0.45 -10.25 2.36
C ALA A 19 -0.06 -10.41 0.89
N GLU A 20 -0.24 -9.36 0.08
CA GLU A 20 0.12 -9.38 -1.34
C GLU A 20 1.65 -9.38 -1.57
N ALA A 21 2.41 -8.64 -0.76
CA ALA A 21 3.87 -8.70 -0.77
C ALA A 21 4.40 -10.11 -0.43
N SER A 22 3.73 -10.82 0.46
CA SER A 22 4.06 -12.21 0.80
C SER A 22 3.68 -13.18 -0.33
N ARG A 23 2.54 -12.95 -1.00
CA ARG A 23 2.14 -13.70 -2.20
C ARG A 23 3.15 -13.54 -3.33
N GLU A 24 3.62 -12.32 -3.61
CA GLU A 24 4.66 -12.03 -4.60
C GLU A 24 5.94 -12.85 -4.36
N LYS A 25 6.32 -13.06 -3.09
CA LYS A 25 7.48 -13.89 -2.73
C LYS A 25 7.24 -15.38 -2.92
N SER A 26 6.00 -15.85 -2.82
CA SER A 26 5.64 -17.27 -2.76
C SER A 26 5.44 -17.95 -4.13
N VAL A 27 5.39 -17.18 -5.24
CA VAL A 27 5.03 -17.69 -6.58
C VAL A 27 6.00 -18.73 -7.15
N ARG A 28 7.27 -18.72 -6.74
CA ARG A 28 8.31 -19.61 -7.32
C ARG A 28 8.98 -20.41 -6.22
N LYS A 29 8.46 -21.61 -5.94
CA LYS A 29 9.09 -22.57 -5.01
C LYS A 29 10.01 -23.50 -5.80
N GLY A 30 11.26 -23.68 -5.36
CA GLY A 30 12.16 -24.73 -5.87
C GLY A 30 13.01 -24.39 -7.09
N HIS A 31 12.96 -23.15 -7.62
CA HIS A 31 13.84 -22.74 -8.71
C HIS A 31 15.18 -22.21 -8.16
N ILE A 32 16.32 -22.53 -8.79
CA ILE A 32 17.65 -22.10 -8.30
C ILE A 32 17.74 -20.56 -8.19
N SER A 33 17.02 -19.83 -9.05
CA SER A 33 16.91 -18.36 -8.96
C SER A 33 16.19 -17.83 -7.71
N THR A 34 15.54 -18.70 -6.92
CA THR A 34 14.94 -18.35 -5.62
C THR A 34 15.89 -18.53 -4.44
N LEU A 35 17.01 -19.24 -4.63
CA LEU A 35 18.10 -19.34 -3.64
C LEU A 35 18.93 -18.04 -3.59
N HIS A 36 19.06 -17.34 -4.72
CA HIS A 36 19.77 -16.06 -4.84
C HIS A 36 18.93 -14.85 -4.38
N LEU A 37 17.92 -15.06 -3.52
CA LEU A 37 17.23 -13.97 -2.82
C LEU A 37 18.17 -13.35 -1.76
N TRP A 38 19.27 -12.72 -2.21
CA TRP A 38 20.16 -11.95 -1.35
C TRP A 38 19.43 -10.72 -0.79
N TRP A 39 19.88 -10.23 0.35
CA TRP A 39 19.21 -9.45 1.41
C TRP A 39 18.28 -8.24 1.09
N ALA A 40 17.89 -7.96 -0.15
CA ALA A 40 17.15 -6.74 -0.49
C ALA A 40 16.10 -6.90 -1.60
N ARG A 41 15.34 -7.99 -1.64
CA ARG A 41 14.07 -7.97 -2.40
C ARG A 41 13.08 -7.03 -1.72
N ARG A 42 13.10 -5.77 -2.13
CA ARG A 42 12.04 -4.80 -1.84
C ARG A 42 10.75 -5.34 -2.45
N PRO A 43 9.72 -5.66 -1.64
CA PRO A 43 8.46 -6.17 -2.17
C PRO A 43 7.85 -5.09 -3.08
N LEU A 44 7.67 -5.40 -4.38
CA LEU A 44 7.25 -4.40 -5.36
C LEU A 44 5.85 -3.87 -5.03
N VAL A 45 4.99 -4.74 -4.50
CA VAL A 45 3.67 -4.34 -3.98
C VAL A 45 3.79 -3.23 -2.94
N ALA A 46 4.66 -3.39 -1.93
CA ALA A 46 4.82 -2.37 -0.89
C ALA A 46 5.42 -1.08 -1.44
N CYS A 47 6.42 -1.17 -2.33
CA CYS A 47 7.00 0.02 -2.96
C CYS A 47 5.98 0.78 -3.81
N ARG A 48 5.17 0.07 -4.61
CA ARG A 48 4.12 0.68 -5.44
C ARG A 48 3.06 1.35 -4.59
N ALA A 49 2.60 0.67 -3.53
CA ALA A 49 1.61 1.24 -2.61
C ALA A 49 2.15 2.48 -1.89
N ALA A 50 3.41 2.47 -1.45
CA ALA A 50 4.05 3.63 -0.82
C ALA A 50 4.18 4.82 -1.77
N VAL A 51 4.62 4.60 -3.02
CA VAL A 51 4.72 5.67 -4.04
C VAL A 51 3.34 6.22 -4.36
N TYR A 52 2.34 5.36 -4.55
CA TYR A 52 0.97 5.80 -4.82
C TYR A 52 0.41 6.63 -3.66
N GLY A 53 0.54 6.13 -2.42
CA GLY A 53 0.06 6.82 -1.23
C GLY A 53 0.75 8.17 -0.99
N ALA A 54 2.01 8.32 -1.41
CA ALA A 54 2.74 9.58 -1.29
C ALA A 54 2.32 10.64 -2.33
N LEU A 55 1.73 10.24 -3.46
CA LEU A 55 1.35 11.14 -4.55
C LEU A 55 -0.14 11.51 -4.54
N VAL A 56 -0.99 10.66 -3.96
CA VAL A 56 -2.44 10.83 -4.01
C VAL A 56 -2.93 11.66 -2.82
N PRO A 57 -3.80 12.67 -3.03
CA PRO A 57 -4.40 13.42 -1.94
C PRO A 57 -5.38 12.56 -1.14
N ALA A 58 -5.40 12.70 0.18
CA ALA A 58 -6.27 11.93 1.08
C ALA A 58 -7.77 12.20 0.80
N THR A 59 -8.11 13.41 0.36
CA THR A 59 -9.49 13.82 0.03
C THR A 59 -10.08 13.07 -1.17
N GLN A 60 -9.25 12.44 -2.03
CA GLN A 60 -9.71 11.69 -3.21
C GLN A 60 -10.70 10.59 -2.85
N PHE A 61 -10.49 9.94 -1.71
CA PHE A 61 -11.27 8.77 -1.33
C PHE A 61 -12.40 9.10 -0.37
N GLN A 62 -12.48 10.33 0.17
CA GLN A 62 -13.56 10.69 1.08
C GLN A 62 -14.93 10.62 0.38
N PRO A 63 -15.92 9.90 0.96
CA PRO A 63 -17.24 9.78 0.35
C PRO A 63 -18.00 11.10 0.46
N ALA A 64 -18.40 11.68 -0.68
CA ALA A 64 -19.07 12.99 -0.74
C ALA A 64 -20.34 13.11 0.12
N ASN A 65 -21.09 12.01 0.29
CA ASN A 65 -22.35 11.94 1.05
C ASN A 65 -22.28 10.98 2.26
N GLY A 66 -21.08 10.66 2.76
CA GLY A 66 -20.94 9.78 3.93
C GLY A 66 -21.26 10.48 5.25
N PRO A 67 -21.80 9.77 6.27
CA PRO A 67 -21.88 10.26 7.65
C PRO A 67 -20.50 10.76 8.09
N GLU A 68 -20.41 11.92 8.75
CA GLU A 68 -19.11 12.55 9.09
C GLU A 68 -18.19 11.60 9.88
N GLU A 69 -18.80 10.81 10.75
CA GLU A 69 -18.22 9.74 11.57
C GLU A 69 -17.58 8.58 10.80
N LYS A 70 -17.89 8.41 9.50
CA LYS A 70 -17.28 7.36 8.64
C LYS A 70 -16.43 7.90 7.50
N ARG A 71 -16.29 9.23 7.37
CA ARG A 71 -15.50 9.84 6.29
C ARG A 71 -14.01 9.49 6.37
N ALA A 72 -13.50 9.17 7.56
CA ALA A 72 -12.11 8.80 7.82
C ALA A 72 -11.87 7.29 7.92
N SER A 73 -12.89 6.45 7.74
CA SER A 73 -12.83 5.00 8.05
C SER A 73 -12.83 4.10 6.81
N LEU A 74 -12.31 4.57 5.68
CA LEU A 74 -12.18 3.76 4.45
C LEU A 74 -11.01 2.80 4.51
#